data_AF-A0A359LJR4-F1
#
_entry.id   AF-A0A359LJR4-F1
#
_cell.length_a   1.000
_cell.length_b   1.000
_cell.length_c   1.000
_cell.angle_alpha   90.00
_cell.angle_beta   90.00
_cell.angle_gamma   90.00
#
_symmetry.space_group_name_H-M   'P 1'
#
loop_
_entity.id
_entity.type
_entity.pdbx_description
1 polymer ?
#
loop_
_entity_poly.entity_id
_entity_poly.type
_entity_poly.pdbx_seq_one_letter_code
_entity_poly.pdbx_strand_id
1 'polypeptide(L)'
;MASVRISKDIKEGKIIVTFSYDPKFVAMVKSIEGHRWHPDKKYWSFPHSEDILKKILSVFKNENIYVNSTLQVPFEQKSDKQVPNQARITEVVKKELKLKGYSQKTQKAYLHHIERYINYFAKDPKELDEKHIRDYMLHCAIVLLPIFWKVVQIYGIFKSYLAIRVQKQQKFILTLASGI
;
A
#
# COMPACT_ATOMS: atom_id res chain seq x y z
N MET A 1 -3.71 -3.54 -15.15
CA MET A 1 -4.03 -4.57 -14.14
C MET A 1 -4.51 -3.86 -12.90
N ALA A 2 -5.71 -4.18 -12.41
CA ALA A 2 -6.26 -3.54 -11.22
C ALA A 2 -5.58 -4.13 -9.97
N SER A 3 -5.28 -3.28 -8.97
CA SER A 3 -4.62 -3.72 -7.74
C SER A 3 -5.51 -3.43 -6.54
N VAL A 4 -5.64 -4.42 -5.65
CA VAL A 4 -6.47 -4.32 -4.45
C VAL A 4 -5.54 -4.19 -3.25
N ARG A 5 -5.71 -3.12 -2.47
CA ARG A 5 -4.94 -2.85 -1.25
C ARG A 5 -5.79 -3.16 -0.03
N ILE A 6 -5.25 -3.95 0.89
CA ILE A 6 -5.90 -4.29 2.16
C ILE A 6 -5.01 -3.80 3.30
N SER A 7 -5.59 -3.07 4.27
CA SER A 7 -4.87 -2.52 5.42
C SER A 7 -5.72 -2.61 6.70
N LYS A 8 -5.10 -2.55 7.88
CA LYS A 8 -5.81 -2.44 9.16
C LYS A 8 -5.80 -0.99 9.62
N ASP A 9 -6.96 -0.49 10.04
CA ASP A 9 -7.00 0.71 10.86
C ASP A 9 -6.60 0.34 12.29
N ILE A 10 -5.45 0.88 12.73
CA ILE A 10 -4.89 0.63 14.06
C ILE A 10 -5.73 1.33 15.14
N LYS A 11 -6.45 2.41 14.80
CA LYS A 11 -7.21 3.22 15.77
C LYS A 11 -8.61 2.65 16.02
N GLU A 12 -9.28 2.20 14.95
CA GLU A 12 -10.66 1.72 15.03
C GLU A 12 -10.78 0.20 15.02
N GLY A 13 -9.67 -0.53 14.81
CA GLY A 13 -9.71 -1.97 14.67
C GLY A 13 -10.63 -2.40 13.52
N LYS A 14 -10.50 -1.76 12.35
CA LYS A 14 -11.30 -2.06 11.15
C LYS A 14 -10.40 -2.55 10.02
N ILE A 15 -10.94 -3.38 9.15
CA ILE A 15 -10.25 -3.82 7.93
C ILE A 15 -10.63 -2.82 6.82
N ILE A 16 -9.62 -2.24 6.19
CA ILE A 16 -9.77 -1.27 5.10
C ILE A 16 -9.37 -1.94 3.79
N VAL A 17 -10.24 -1.84 2.79
CA VAL A 17 -10.02 -2.33 1.42
C VAL A 17 -10.13 -1.17 0.44
N THR A 18 -9.10 -0.99 -0.39
CA THR A 18 -8.99 0.11 -1.36
C THR A 18 -8.55 -0.42 -2.70
N PHE A 19 -9.25 -0.06 -3.78
CA PHE A 19 -8.90 -0.44 -5.15
C PHE A 19 -9.34 0.66 -6.12
N SER A 20 -8.73 0.67 -7.31
CA SER A 20 -9.22 1.49 -8.42
C SER A 20 -10.62 1.02 -8.82
N TYR A 21 -11.51 1.95 -9.20
CA TYR A 21 -12.89 1.63 -9.54
C TYR A 21 -12.95 0.52 -10.60
N ASP A 22 -13.43 -0.65 -10.18
CA ASP A 22 -13.71 -1.79 -11.03
C ASP A 22 -15.06 -2.36 -10.58
N PRO A 23 -16.07 -2.43 -11.46
CA PRO A 23 -17.39 -2.94 -11.12
C PRO A 23 -17.34 -4.39 -10.59
N LYS A 24 -16.36 -5.20 -11.02
CA LYS A 24 -16.14 -6.56 -10.49
C LYS A 24 -15.75 -6.52 -9.02
N PHE A 25 -14.80 -5.63 -8.66
CA PHE A 25 -14.33 -5.50 -7.28
C PHE A 25 -15.40 -4.88 -6.37
N VAL A 26 -16.20 -3.95 -6.89
CA VAL A 26 -17.35 -3.41 -6.16
C VAL A 26 -18.36 -4.51 -5.84
N ALA A 27 -18.67 -5.39 -6.81
CA ALA A 27 -19.56 -6.53 -6.58
C ALA A 27 -18.99 -7.51 -5.54
N MET A 28 -17.70 -7.82 -5.63
CA MET A 28 -16.97 -8.67 -4.69
C MET A 28 -16.94 -8.12 -3.25
N VAL A 29 -16.78 -6.82 -3.07
CA VAL A 29 -16.79 -6.20 -1.73
C VAL A 29 -18.19 -6.11 -1.16
N LYS A 30 -19.20 -5.86 -2.00
CA LYS A 30 -20.61 -5.83 -1.59
C LYS A 30 -21.16 -7.20 -1.20
N SER A 31 -20.58 -8.30 -1.69
CA SER A 31 -20.99 -9.66 -1.29
C SER A 31 -20.57 -10.02 0.13
N ILE A 32 -19.70 -9.23 0.75
CA ILE A 32 -19.21 -9.44 2.12
C ILE A 32 -20.04 -8.58 3.08
N GLU A 33 -20.59 -9.21 4.11
CA GLU A 33 -21.41 -8.52 5.11
C GLU A 33 -20.59 -7.55 5.96
N GLY A 34 -21.25 -6.49 6.44
CA GLY A 34 -20.63 -5.45 7.25
C GLY A 34 -19.78 -4.45 6.46
N HIS A 35 -19.86 -4.45 5.13
CA HIS A 35 -19.18 -3.44 4.31
C HIS A 35 -19.74 -2.03 4.56
N ARG A 36 -18.84 -1.04 4.67
CA ARG A 36 -19.20 0.38 4.64
C ARG A 36 -18.34 1.12 3.64
N TRP A 37 -18.98 1.85 2.74
CA TRP A 37 -18.30 2.74 1.81
C TRP A 37 -17.99 4.08 2.49
N HIS A 38 -16.75 4.53 2.38
CA HIS A 38 -16.29 5.84 2.86
C HIS A 38 -15.91 6.72 1.67
N PRO A 39 -16.80 7.64 1.25
CA PRO A 39 -16.55 8.46 0.06
C PRO A 39 -15.37 9.42 0.25
N ASP A 40 -15.13 9.90 1.48
CA ASP A 40 -14.12 10.92 1.78
C ASP A 40 -12.69 10.49 1.43
N LYS A 41 -12.34 9.23 1.72
CA LYS A 41 -11.01 8.68 1.39
C LYS A 41 -11.08 7.52 0.38
N LYS A 42 -12.25 7.31 -0.23
CA LYS A 42 -12.53 6.30 -1.27
C LYS A 42 -12.09 4.88 -0.89
N TYR A 43 -12.57 4.40 0.26
CA TYR A 43 -12.26 3.06 0.75
C TYR A 43 -13.48 2.36 1.31
N TRP A 44 -13.39 1.04 1.36
CA TRP A 44 -14.34 0.19 2.04
C TRP A 44 -13.79 -0.18 3.41
N SER A 45 -14.63 -0.11 4.44
CA SER A 45 -14.29 -0.58 5.78
C SER A 45 -15.15 -1.77 6.17
N PHE A 46 -14.56 -2.70 6.90
CA PHE A 46 -15.23 -3.84 7.49
C PHE A 46 -14.91 -3.94 8.99
N PRO A 47 -15.80 -4.52 9.80
CA PRO A 47 -15.48 -4.94 11.15
C PRO A 47 -14.26 -5.87 11.15
N HIS A 48 -13.38 -5.74 12.14
CA HIS A 48 -12.28 -6.68 12.30
C HIS A 48 -12.79 -8.00 12.85
N SER A 49 -12.93 -8.97 11.97
CA SER A 49 -13.16 -10.38 12.27
C SER A 49 -12.24 -11.22 11.38
N GLU A 50 -11.70 -12.31 11.94
CA GLU A 50 -10.88 -13.26 11.19
C GLU A 50 -11.66 -13.88 10.04
N ASP A 51 -12.96 -14.13 10.21
CA ASP A 51 -13.82 -14.71 9.17
C ASP A 51 -14.01 -13.76 7.99
N ILE A 52 -14.19 -12.47 8.30
CA ILE A 52 -14.29 -11.42 7.28
C ILE A 52 -12.97 -11.29 6.54
N LEU A 53 -11.84 -11.31 7.25
CA LEU A 53 -10.52 -11.26 6.63
C LEU A 53 -10.30 -12.45 5.68
N LYS A 54 -10.62 -13.68 6.14
CA LYS A 54 -10.54 -14.90 5.32
C LYS A 54 -11.45 -14.82 4.09
N LYS A 55 -12.67 -14.31 4.23
CA LYS A 55 -13.60 -14.08 3.10
C LYS A 55 -13.02 -13.08 2.10
N ILE A 56 -12.53 -11.93 2.54
CA ILE A 56 -11.90 -10.93 1.66
C ILE A 56 -10.72 -11.56 0.91
N LEU A 57 -9.82 -12.24 1.62
CA LEU A 57 -8.66 -12.89 1.00
C LEU A 57 -9.06 -13.98 -0.01
N SER A 58 -10.14 -14.72 0.27
CA SER A 58 -10.66 -15.76 -0.63
C SER A 58 -11.28 -15.17 -1.89
N VAL A 59 -12.06 -14.09 -1.74
CA VAL A 59 -12.72 -13.40 -2.86
C VAL A 59 -11.71 -12.79 -3.82
N PHE A 60 -10.60 -12.27 -3.31
CA PHE A 60 -9.55 -11.66 -4.13
C PHE A 60 -8.39 -12.61 -4.50
N LYS A 61 -8.46 -13.91 -4.17
CA LYS A 61 -7.35 -14.88 -4.32
C LYS A 61 -6.78 -14.98 -5.74
N ASN A 62 -7.60 -14.72 -6.75
CA ASN A 62 -7.21 -14.77 -8.16
C ASN A 62 -6.71 -13.42 -8.71
N GLU A 63 -6.64 -12.40 -7.87
CA GLU A 63 -6.27 -11.03 -8.23
C GLU A 63 -4.97 -10.61 -7.54
N ASN A 64 -4.34 -9.55 -8.06
CA ASN A 64 -3.12 -9.00 -7.44
C ASN A 64 -3.48 -8.22 -6.16
N ILE A 65 -3.49 -8.92 -5.02
CA ILE A 65 -3.71 -8.34 -3.69
C ILE A 65 -2.39 -7.81 -3.11
N TYR A 66 -2.40 -6.56 -2.66
CA TYR A 66 -1.36 -5.98 -1.82
C TYR A 66 -1.87 -5.81 -0.38
N VAL A 67 -1.37 -6.65 0.53
CA VAL A 67 -1.67 -6.52 1.97
C VAL A 67 -0.60 -5.64 2.64
N ASN A 68 -1.03 -4.57 3.31
CA ASN A 68 -0.14 -3.69 4.06
C ASN A 68 0.27 -4.34 5.39
N SER A 69 1.56 -4.29 5.72
CA SER A 69 2.25 -4.98 6.86
C SER A 69 1.74 -4.58 8.27
N THR A 70 0.78 -3.66 8.37
CA THR A 70 0.04 -3.36 9.61
C THR A 70 -1.02 -4.42 9.97
N LEU A 71 -1.31 -5.36 9.06
CA LEU A 71 -2.07 -6.58 9.30
C LEU A 71 -1.18 -7.73 9.81
N GLN A 72 -0.24 -7.45 10.73
CA GLN A 72 0.39 -8.51 11.54
C GLN A 72 -0.65 -9.07 12.53
N VAL A 73 -1.65 -9.74 11.98
CA VAL A 73 -2.06 -11.01 12.55
C VAL A 73 -0.87 -11.95 12.29
N PRO A 74 -0.53 -12.90 13.17
CA PRO A 74 0.21 -14.10 12.79
C PRO A 74 -0.66 -14.87 11.79
N PHE A 75 -0.91 -14.29 10.63
CA PHE A 75 -1.40 -15.01 9.48
C PHE A 75 -0.18 -15.79 9.04
N GLU A 76 -0.06 -16.99 9.62
CA GLU A 76 0.65 -18.09 9.00
C GLU A 76 0.13 -18.16 7.56
N GLN A 77 0.79 -17.45 6.66
CA GLN A 77 0.82 -17.83 5.26
C GLN A 77 1.59 -19.15 5.23
N LYS A 78 0.95 -20.23 5.68
CA LYS A 78 1.12 -21.52 5.05
C LYS A 78 0.50 -21.36 3.67
N SER A 79 1.22 -20.67 2.78
CA SER A 79 1.08 -20.98 1.38
C SER A 79 1.54 -22.42 1.25
N ASP A 80 0.64 -23.34 0.91
CA ASP A 80 1.01 -24.70 0.49
C ASP A 80 2.03 -24.72 -0.66
N LYS A 81 2.34 -23.56 -1.24
CA LYS A 81 3.52 -23.34 -2.07
C LYS A 81 4.77 -23.27 -1.19
N GLN A 82 5.39 -24.43 -0.95
CA GLN A 82 6.79 -24.45 -0.53
C GLN A 82 7.61 -23.74 -1.61
N VAL A 83 8.12 -22.54 -1.30
CA VAL A 83 9.14 -21.93 -2.14
C VAL A 83 10.42 -22.75 -1.93
N PRO A 84 10.97 -23.38 -2.99
CA PRO A 84 12.21 -24.14 -2.86
C PRO A 84 13.32 -23.25 -2.29
N ASN A 85 14.13 -23.81 -1.39
CA ASN A 85 15.33 -23.15 -0.85
C ASN A 85 15.13 -21.89 0.03
N GLN A 86 13.90 -21.49 0.37
CA GLN A 86 13.62 -20.30 1.19
C GLN A 86 14.37 -20.29 2.53
N ALA A 87 14.22 -21.36 3.33
CA ALA A 87 14.80 -21.44 4.66
C ALA A 87 16.34 -21.30 4.63
N ARG A 88 16.99 -21.96 3.67
CA ARG A 88 18.44 -21.91 3.48
C ARG A 88 18.93 -20.49 3.20
N ILE A 89 18.19 -19.72 2.39
CA ILE A 89 18.56 -18.35 2.04
C ILE A 89 18.31 -17.40 3.20
N THR A 90 17.17 -17.53 3.88
CA THR A 90 16.87 -16.77 5.10
C THR A 90 17.99 -16.95 6.12
N GLU A 91 18.51 -18.17 6.30
CA GLU A 91 19.66 -18.42 7.19
C GLU A 91 20.97 -17.80 6.72
N VAL A 92 21.31 -17.93 5.42
CA VAL A 92 22.53 -17.34 4.85
C VAL A 92 22.51 -15.82 5.02
N VAL A 93 21.40 -15.17 4.69
CA VAL A 93 21.29 -13.71 4.84
C VAL A 93 21.33 -13.31 6.31
N LYS A 94 20.65 -14.05 7.20
CA LYS A 94 20.72 -13.77 8.64
C LYS A 94 22.16 -13.82 9.17
N LYS A 95 22.95 -14.82 8.74
CA LYS A 95 24.38 -14.92 9.10
C LYS A 95 25.18 -13.74 8.54
N GLU A 96 24.96 -13.39 7.28
CA GLU A 96 25.65 -12.27 6.61
C GLU A 96 25.36 -10.93 7.32
N LEU A 97 24.11 -10.67 7.68
CA LEU A 97 23.73 -9.46 8.41
C LEU A 97 24.36 -9.38 9.80
N LYS A 98 24.53 -10.54 10.47
CA LYS A 98 25.22 -10.63 11.74
C LYS A 98 26.72 -10.36 11.59
N LEU A 99 27.36 -10.92 10.55
CA LEU A 99 28.78 -10.69 10.25
C LEU A 99 29.07 -9.22 9.95
N LYS A 100 28.15 -8.52 9.28
CA LYS A 100 28.24 -7.08 9.01
C LYS A 100 27.96 -6.18 10.24
N GLY A 101 27.70 -6.77 11.40
CA GLY A 101 27.50 -6.02 12.64
C GLY A 101 26.18 -5.24 12.72
N TYR A 102 25.18 -5.56 11.89
CA TYR A 102 23.89 -4.87 11.97
C TYR A 102 23.17 -5.14 13.28
N SER A 103 22.44 -4.14 13.80
CA SER A 103 21.62 -4.30 14.99
C SER A 103 20.52 -5.35 14.79
N GLN A 104 20.04 -5.99 15.87
CA GLN A 104 18.94 -6.96 15.81
C GLN A 104 17.67 -6.38 15.15
N LYS A 105 17.40 -5.09 15.38
CA LYS A 105 16.28 -4.37 14.77
C LYS A 105 16.45 -4.28 13.25
N THR A 106 17.65 -3.94 12.80
CA THR A 106 18.00 -3.86 11.37
C THR A 106 17.98 -5.24 10.72
N GLN A 107 18.55 -6.26 11.38
CA GLN A 107 18.53 -7.64 10.90
C GLN A 107 17.10 -8.11 10.65
N LYS A 108 16.19 -7.90 11.61
CA LYS A 108 14.77 -8.27 11.48
C LYS A 108 14.08 -7.54 10.33
N ALA A 109 14.31 -6.23 10.20
CA ALA A 109 13.72 -5.45 9.11
C ALA A 109 14.20 -5.94 7.73
N TYR A 110 15.49 -6.22 7.58
CA TYR A 110 16.08 -6.65 6.31
C TYR A 110 15.62 -8.06 5.95
N LEU A 111 15.57 -8.96 6.92
CA LEU A 111 15.06 -10.32 6.73
C LEU A 111 13.61 -10.29 6.23
N HIS A 112 12.77 -9.47 6.85
CA HIS A 112 11.38 -9.29 6.44
C HIS A 112 11.26 -8.76 4.99
N HIS A 113 12.14 -7.84 4.58
CA HIS A 113 12.15 -7.37 3.20
C HIS A 113 12.52 -8.46 2.19
N ILE A 114 13.41 -9.37 2.57
CA ILE A 114 13.88 -10.48 1.73
C ILE A 114 12.83 -11.58 1.63
N GLU A 115 12.19 -11.93 2.75
CA GLU A 115 11.05 -12.86 2.75
C GLU A 115 9.93 -12.33 1.85
N ARG A 116 9.63 -11.04 1.96
CA ARG A 116 8.64 -10.39 1.11
C ARG A 116 9.04 -10.38 -0.37
N TYR A 117 10.32 -10.17 -0.67
CA TYR A 117 10.86 -10.21 -2.03
C TYR A 117 10.68 -11.60 -2.65
N ILE A 118 11.06 -12.66 -1.93
CA ILE A 118 10.98 -14.02 -2.46
C ILE A 118 9.51 -14.45 -2.63
N ASN A 119 8.66 -14.12 -1.66
CA ASN A 119 7.22 -14.40 -1.74
C ASN A 119 6.53 -13.65 -2.89
N TYR A 120 7.02 -12.47 -3.28
CA TYR A 120 6.46 -11.68 -4.37
C TYR A 120 6.63 -12.37 -5.74
N PHE A 121 7.78 -13.00 -5.99
CA PHE A 121 8.02 -13.70 -7.26
C PHE A 121 7.60 -15.16 -7.23
N ALA A 122 7.57 -15.80 -6.06
CA ALA A 122 7.26 -17.24 -5.90
C ALA A 122 8.08 -18.16 -6.84
N LYS A 123 9.31 -17.75 -7.18
CA LYS A 123 10.26 -18.48 -8.01
C LYS A 123 11.39 -19.04 -7.16
N ASP A 124 12.16 -19.99 -7.69
CA ASP A 124 13.42 -20.38 -7.05
C ASP A 124 14.31 -19.13 -6.98
N PRO A 125 14.87 -18.80 -5.80
CA PRO A 125 15.73 -17.64 -5.64
C PRO A 125 16.96 -17.61 -6.56
N LYS A 126 17.39 -18.75 -7.11
CA LYS A 126 18.44 -18.83 -8.14
C LYS A 126 18.02 -18.19 -9.47
N GLU A 127 16.72 -18.10 -9.73
CA GLU A 127 16.15 -17.48 -10.93
C GLU A 127 15.91 -15.98 -10.76
N LEU A 128 16.16 -15.45 -9.55
CA LEU A 128 15.96 -14.04 -9.23
C LEU A 128 17.25 -13.26 -9.51
N ASP A 129 17.28 -12.60 -10.66
CA ASP A 129 18.37 -11.72 -11.08
C ASP A 129 18.16 -10.25 -10.70
N GLU A 130 19.08 -9.38 -11.12
CA GLU A 130 19.03 -7.93 -10.86
C GLU A 130 17.76 -7.26 -11.41
N LYS A 131 17.17 -7.78 -12.49
CA LYS A 131 15.93 -7.26 -13.06
C LYS A 131 14.77 -7.45 -12.07
N HIS A 132 14.70 -8.62 -11.44
CA HIS A 132 13.69 -8.90 -10.41
C HIS A 132 13.86 -7.98 -9.19
N ILE A 133 15.10 -7.64 -8.81
CA ILE A 133 15.37 -6.65 -7.76
C ILE A 133 14.82 -5.27 -8.16
N ARG A 134 15.10 -4.81 -9.39
CA ARG A 134 14.58 -3.54 -9.90
C ARG A 134 13.05 -3.52 -9.94
N ASP A 135 12.44 -4.58 -10.45
CA ASP A 135 10.98 -4.72 -10.54
C ASP A 135 10.33 -4.70 -9.15
N TYR A 136 10.95 -5.33 -8.15
CA TYR A 136 10.48 -5.27 -6.76
C TYR A 136 10.69 -3.90 -6.12
N MET A 137 11.81 -3.22 -6.39
CA MET A 137 12.03 -1.85 -5.92
C MET A 137 11.01 -0.88 -6.51
N LEU A 138 10.70 -1.01 -7.81
CA LEU A 138 9.63 -0.25 -8.47
C LEU A 138 8.26 -0.54 -7.85
N HIS A 139 7.95 -1.82 -7.59
CA HIS A 139 6.74 -2.21 -6.87
C HIS A 139 6.67 -1.55 -5.49
N CYS A 140 7.76 -1.58 -4.71
CA CYS A 140 7.81 -0.95 -3.39
C CYS A 140 7.64 0.58 -3.48
N ALA A 141 8.29 1.24 -4.44
CA ALA A 141 8.20 2.67 -4.65
C ALA A 141 6.77 3.10 -5.05
N ILE A 142 6.15 2.43 -6.02
CA ILE A 142 4.77 2.73 -6.46
C ILE A 142 3.76 2.54 -5.33
N VAL A 143 4.01 1.60 -4.42
CA VAL A 143 3.12 1.37 -3.28
C VAL A 143 3.33 2.40 -2.17
N LEU A 144 4.54 2.94 -1.99
CA LEU A 144 4.91 3.97 -1.01
C LEU A 144 4.69 5.43 -1.48
N LEU A 145 4.58 5.66 -2.80
CA LEU A 145 4.41 6.98 -3.42
C LEU A 145 2.99 7.61 -3.50
N PRO A 146 1.91 7.15 -2.83
CA PRO A 146 0.66 7.94 -2.77
C PRO A 146 0.81 9.28 -2.02
N ILE A 147 1.89 9.45 -1.25
CA ILE A 147 2.14 10.66 -0.44
C ILE A 147 2.71 11.77 -1.33
N PHE A 148 3.60 11.43 -2.27
CA PHE A 148 4.31 12.42 -3.09
C PHE A 148 3.40 13.13 -4.09
N TRP A 149 2.53 12.39 -4.79
CA TRP A 149 1.59 12.97 -5.75
C TRP A 149 0.51 13.84 -5.07
N LYS A 150 0.10 13.49 -3.85
CA LYS A 150 -0.83 14.31 -3.04
C LYS A 150 -0.20 15.66 -2.66
N VAL A 151 1.08 15.69 -2.33
CA VAL A 151 1.80 16.95 -2.01
C VAL A 151 1.89 17.86 -3.24
N VAL A 152 2.17 17.30 -4.41
CA VAL A 152 2.22 18.06 -5.68
C VAL A 152 0.84 18.64 -6.04
N GLN A 153 -0.23 17.87 -5.86
CA GLN A 153 -1.60 18.32 -6.11
C GLN A 153 -2.04 19.42 -5.12
N ILE A 154 -1.67 19.29 -3.83
CA ILE A 154 -1.92 20.33 -2.83
C ILE A 154 -1.18 21.62 -3.19
N TYR A 155 0.09 21.53 -3.60
CA TYR A 155 0.87 22.70 -4.03
C TYR A 155 0.22 23.43 -5.22
N GLY A 156 -0.31 22.69 -6.20
CA GLY A 156 -1.07 23.26 -7.32
C GLY A 156 -2.30 24.06 -6.88
N ILE A 157 -3.07 23.52 -5.93
CA ILE A 157 -4.27 24.18 -5.38
C ILE A 157 -3.91 25.48 -4.65
N PHE A 158 -2.85 25.45 -3.82
CA PHE A 158 -2.39 26.65 -3.10
C PHE A 158 -1.89 27.75 -4.05
N LYS A 159 -1.17 27.38 -5.11
CA LYS A 159 -0.72 28.33 -6.14
C LYS A 159 -1.90 29.00 -6.85
N SER A 160 -2.93 28.23 -7.22
CA SER A 160 -4.15 28.78 -7.83
C SER A 160 -4.93 29.69 -6.88
N TYR A 161 -5.03 29.33 -5.59
CA TYR A 161 -5.69 30.16 -4.58
C TYR A 161 -5.01 31.53 -4.40
N LEU A 162 -3.67 31.55 -4.34
CA LEU A 162 -2.91 32.80 -4.23
C LEU A 162 -3.08 33.69 -5.47
N ALA A 163 -3.09 33.11 -6.67
CA ALA A 163 -3.32 33.84 -7.91
C ALA A 163 -4.71 34.52 -7.94
N ILE A 164 -5.76 33.80 -7.51
CA ILE A 164 -7.12 34.33 -7.41
C ILE A 164 -7.21 35.47 -6.38
N ARG A 165 -6.53 35.33 -5.24
CA ARG A 165 -6.50 36.37 -4.20
C ARG A 165 -5.84 37.66 -4.68
N VAL A 166 -4.72 37.55 -5.42
CA VAL A 166 -4.02 38.70 -6.01
C VAL A 166 -4.90 39.42 -7.04
N GLN A 167 -5.57 38.68 -7.92
CA GLN A 167 -6.49 39.27 -8.91
C GLN A 167 -7.69 39.99 -8.26
N LYS A 168 -8.25 39.45 -7.18
CA LYS A 168 -9.33 40.12 -6.43
C LYS A 168 -8.85 41.40 -5.76
N GLN A 169 -7.65 41.42 -5.18
CA GLN A 169 -7.06 42.62 -4.59
C GLN A 169 -6.79 43.69 -5.64
N GLN A 170 -6.25 43.32 -6.81
CA GLN A 170 -6.04 44.27 -7.92
C GLN A 170 -7.36 44.86 -8.45
N LYS A 171 -8.40 44.04 -8.64
CA LYS A 171 -9.73 44.56 -9.05
C LYS A 171 -10.32 45.50 -8.01
N PHE A 172 -10.21 45.18 -6.72
CA PHE A 172 -10.71 46.04 -5.65
C PHE A 172 -10.00 47.40 -5.61
N ILE A 173 -8.67 47.41 -5.76
CA ILE A 173 -7.88 48.65 -5.84
C ILE A 173 -8.28 49.50 -7.05
N LEU A 174 -8.49 48.86 -8.21
CA LEU A 174 -8.91 49.57 -9.43
C LEU A 174 -10.32 50.17 -9.32
N THR A 175 -11.27 49.47 -8.67
CA THR A 175 -12.62 49.99 -8.43
C THR A 175 -12.65 51.18 -7.46
N LEU A 176 -11.77 51.18 -6.45
CA LEU A 176 -11.61 52.32 -5.54
C LEU A 176 -10.93 53.51 -6.23
N ALA A 177 -10.00 53.26 -7.16
CA ALA A 177 -9.30 54.30 -7.91
C ALA A 177 -10.16 54.94 -9.02
N SER A 178 -11.17 54.24 -9.55
CA SER A 178 -12.07 54.74 -10.60
C SER A 178 -13.35 55.43 -10.06
N GLY A 179 -13.50 55.55 -8.74
CA GLY A 179 -14.68 56.10 -8.08
C GLY A 179 -14.53 57.54 -7.56
N ILE A 180 -13.60 58.32 -8.14
CA ILE A 180 -13.42 59.75 -7.90
C ILE A 180 -13.60 60.49 -9.22
#